data_AF-A0A261GHL0-F1
#
_entry.id   AF-A0A261GHL0-F1
#
_cell.length_a   1.000
_cell.length_b   1.000
_cell.length_c   1.000
_cell.angle_alpha   90.00
_cell.angle_beta   90.00
_cell.angle_gamma   90.00
#
_symmetry.space_group_name_H-M   'P 1'
#
loop_
_entity.id
_entity.type
_entity.pdbx_description
1 polymer ?
#
loop_
_entity_poly.entity_id
_entity_poly.type
_entity_poly.pdbx_seq_one_letter_code
_entity_poly.pdbx_strand_id
1 'polypeptide(L)'
;MIDIEILKIIETEDDIGDRLNEMVDRIRRGLDVYQLLPLLDSDNPNLVSITAWILSELPFELYNTADFISRLYDLTSHEAPTVRFNALNALFPALDIGDENTQSMLKKLSLDPNKGVRKCAQAAIEKLSLK
;
A
#
# COMPACT_ATOMS: atom_id res chain seq x y z
N MET A 1 -7.78 16.96 -10.10
CA MET A 1 -6.57 16.13 -9.98
C MET A 1 -6.78 15.23 -8.77
N ILE A 2 -6.40 13.94 -8.86
CA ILE A 2 -6.74 12.92 -7.86
C ILE A 2 -6.07 13.18 -6.50
N ASP A 3 -4.89 13.82 -6.50
CA ASP A 3 -4.17 14.29 -5.31
C ASP A 3 -5.00 15.25 -4.46
N ILE A 4 -5.53 16.32 -5.06
CA ILE A 4 -6.37 17.32 -4.39
C ILE A 4 -7.64 16.67 -3.86
N GLU A 5 -8.18 15.70 -4.58
CA GLU A 5 -9.38 14.98 -4.17
C GLU A 5 -9.12 14.11 -2.94
N ILE A 6 -8.06 13.29 -2.96
CA ILE A 6 -7.67 12.45 -1.82
C ILE A 6 -7.33 13.31 -0.62
N LEU A 7 -6.56 14.39 -0.80
CA LEU A 7 -6.27 15.34 0.29
C LEU A 7 -7.55 15.92 0.90
N LYS A 8 -8.51 16.35 0.08
CA LYS A 8 -9.80 16.84 0.56
C LYS A 8 -10.65 15.78 1.24
N ILE A 9 -10.49 14.49 0.90
CA ILE A 9 -11.16 13.40 1.61
C ILE A 9 -10.55 13.24 3.01
N ILE A 10 -9.23 13.36 3.11
CA ILE A 10 -8.49 13.19 4.37
C ILE A 10 -8.70 14.37 5.32
N GLU A 11 -8.80 15.58 4.79
CA GLU A 11 -8.95 16.82 5.57
C GLU A 11 -10.37 17.03 6.11
N THR A 12 -11.37 16.33 5.57
CA THR A 12 -12.75 16.38 6.07
C THR A 12 -12.99 15.26 7.07
N GLU A 13 -13.52 15.56 8.25
CA GLU A 13 -13.74 14.54 9.30
C GLU A 13 -14.94 13.62 9.03
N ASP A 14 -15.91 14.07 8.24
CA ASP A 14 -17.14 13.31 7.95
C ASP A 14 -16.97 12.37 6.75
N ASP A 15 -17.48 11.13 6.88
CA ASP A 15 -17.64 10.14 5.82
C ASP A 15 -16.36 9.78 5.03
N ILE A 16 -15.17 9.92 5.63
CA ILE A 16 -13.87 9.60 5.01
C ILE A 16 -13.90 8.21 4.36
N GLY A 17 -14.41 7.21 5.08
CA GLY A 17 -14.46 5.82 4.61
C GLY A 17 -15.28 5.66 3.32
N ASP A 18 -16.49 6.23 3.28
CA ASP A 18 -17.38 6.13 2.12
C ASP A 18 -16.79 6.83 0.89
N ARG A 19 -16.16 7.99 1.10
CA ARG A 19 -15.52 8.75 0.02
C ARG A 19 -14.26 8.06 -0.51
N LEU A 20 -13.47 7.44 0.36
CA LEU A 20 -12.34 6.60 -0.06
C LEU A 20 -12.81 5.35 -0.82
N ASN A 21 -13.88 4.71 -0.38
CA ASN A 21 -14.49 3.58 -1.10
C ASN A 21 -15.02 4.00 -2.48
N GLU A 22 -15.63 5.18 -2.60
CA GLU A 22 -16.06 5.73 -3.89
C GLU A 22 -14.86 5.96 -4.83
N MET A 23 -13.72 6.45 -4.30
CA MET A 23 -12.49 6.60 -5.08
C MET A 23 -12.00 5.24 -5.61
N VAL A 24 -11.94 4.23 -4.75
CA VAL A 24 -11.57 2.86 -5.13
C VAL A 24 -12.50 2.34 -6.24
N ASP A 25 -13.80 2.54 -6.11
CA ASP A 25 -14.79 2.10 -7.10
C ASP A 25 -14.66 2.83 -8.45
N ARG A 26 -14.30 4.11 -8.45
CA ARG A 26 -14.03 4.85 -9.68
C ARG A 26 -12.81 4.30 -10.42
N ILE A 27 -11.76 3.91 -9.71
CA ILE A 27 -10.59 3.26 -10.30
C ILE A 27 -10.96 1.89 -10.87
N ARG A 28 -11.74 1.09 -10.13
CA ARG A 28 -12.28 -0.19 -10.65
C ARG A 28 -13.14 -0.02 -11.92
N ARG A 29 -13.77 1.15 -12.10
CA ARG A 29 -14.59 1.50 -13.29
C ARG A 29 -13.79 2.16 -14.42
N GLY A 30 -12.47 2.26 -14.31
CA GLY A 30 -11.60 2.74 -15.38
C GLY A 30 -11.02 4.13 -15.20
N LEU A 31 -11.11 4.74 -14.00
CA LEU A 31 -10.22 5.86 -13.67
C LEU A 31 -8.77 5.35 -13.68
N ASP A 32 -7.89 6.10 -14.34
CA ASP A 32 -6.49 5.70 -14.51
C ASP A 32 -5.75 5.63 -13.18
N VAL A 33 -5.34 4.40 -12.82
CA VAL A 33 -4.60 4.09 -11.60
C VAL A 33 -3.20 4.70 -11.58
N TYR A 34 -2.59 4.98 -12.74
CA TYR A 34 -1.26 5.62 -12.79
C TYR A 34 -1.26 7.02 -12.20
N GLN A 35 -2.42 7.67 -12.06
CA GLN A 35 -2.54 8.93 -11.34
C GLN A 35 -2.19 8.80 -9.85
N LEU A 36 -2.20 7.58 -9.28
CA LEU A 36 -1.79 7.31 -7.90
C LEU A 36 -0.27 7.24 -7.72
N LEU A 37 0.50 6.92 -8.77
CA LEU A 37 1.93 6.68 -8.65
C LEU A 37 2.69 7.90 -8.09
N PRO A 38 2.49 9.14 -8.58
CA PRO A 38 3.14 10.32 -7.99
C PRO A 38 2.75 10.58 -6.53
N LEU A 39 1.61 10.07 -6.06
CA LEU A 39 1.15 10.28 -4.68
C LEU A 39 1.91 9.39 -3.69
N LEU A 40 2.50 8.29 -4.15
CA LEU A 40 3.41 7.47 -3.36
C LEU A 40 4.76 8.17 -3.12
N ASP A 41 5.07 9.22 -3.88
CA ASP A 41 6.29 10.03 -3.76
C ASP A 41 6.07 11.35 -3.00
N SER A 42 4.85 11.58 -2.52
CA SER A 42 4.50 12.78 -1.76
C SER A 42 5.27 12.89 -0.44
N ASP A 43 5.70 14.11 -0.08
CA ASP A 43 6.27 14.42 1.24
C ASP A 43 5.23 14.33 2.38
N ASN A 44 3.93 14.33 2.06
CA ASN A 44 2.86 14.12 3.03
C ASN A 44 2.67 12.61 3.31
N PRO A 45 3.04 12.10 4.51
CA PRO A 45 2.96 10.68 4.82
C PRO A 45 1.52 10.14 4.90
N ASN A 46 0.53 11.00 5.18
CA ASN A 46 -0.88 10.58 5.17
C ASN A 46 -1.35 10.30 3.75
N LEU A 47 -0.96 11.13 2.79
CA LEU A 47 -1.27 10.94 1.38
C LEU A 47 -0.62 9.66 0.85
N VAL A 48 0.66 9.42 1.17
CA VAL A 48 1.35 8.18 0.80
C VAL A 48 0.65 6.97 1.41
N SER A 49 0.35 7.02 2.72
CA SER A 49 -0.31 5.93 3.45
C SER A 49 -1.67 5.57 2.85
N ILE A 50 -2.48 6.56 2.50
CA ILE A 50 -3.82 6.36 1.97
C ILE A 50 -3.78 5.92 0.51
N THR A 51 -2.82 6.41 -0.27
CA THR A 51 -2.59 5.92 -1.63
C THR A 51 -2.21 4.43 -1.62
N ALA A 52 -1.29 4.03 -0.72
CA ALA A 52 -0.95 2.62 -0.56
C ALA A 52 -2.14 1.78 -0.08
N TRP A 53 -3.00 2.33 0.78
CA TRP A 53 -4.25 1.66 1.16
C TRP A 53 -5.19 1.48 -0.03
N ILE A 54 -5.42 2.51 -0.84
CA ILE A 54 -6.24 2.44 -2.06
C ILE A 54 -5.73 1.31 -2.95
N LEU A 55 -4.41 1.22 -3.19
CA LEU A 55 -3.82 0.15 -3.99
C LEU A 55 -4.09 -1.25 -3.39
N SER A 56 -4.04 -1.40 -2.07
CA SER A 56 -4.35 -2.68 -1.41
C SER A 56 -5.80 -3.14 -1.56
N GLU A 57 -6.71 -2.21 -1.87
CA GLU A 57 -8.13 -2.50 -2.13
C GLU A 57 -8.42 -2.78 -3.62
N LEU A 58 -7.46 -2.58 -4.51
CA LEU A 58 -7.63 -2.76 -5.95
C LEU A 58 -7.21 -4.17 -6.42
N PRO A 59 -7.81 -4.70 -7.50
CA PRO A 59 -7.27 -5.86 -8.20
C PRO A 59 -5.81 -5.60 -8.60
N PHE A 60 -4.92 -6.54 -8.28
CA PHE A 60 -3.48 -6.38 -8.47
C PHE A 60 -3.11 -6.14 -9.93
N GLU A 61 -3.89 -6.71 -10.87
CA GLU A 61 -3.70 -6.57 -12.31
C GLU A 61 -3.76 -5.11 -12.78
N LEU A 62 -4.41 -4.22 -12.03
CA LEU A 62 -4.46 -2.80 -12.36
C LEU A 62 -3.11 -2.11 -12.15
N TYR A 63 -2.30 -2.55 -11.18
CA TYR A 63 -1.05 -1.87 -10.78
C TYR A 63 0.16 -2.81 -10.75
N ASN A 64 0.07 -4.02 -11.30
CA ASN A 64 1.16 -4.98 -11.43
C ASN A 64 2.22 -4.53 -12.46
N THR A 65 2.93 -3.47 -12.15
CA THR A 65 4.01 -2.91 -12.97
C THR A 65 5.24 -2.66 -12.11
N ALA A 66 6.41 -2.62 -12.75
CA ALA A 66 7.68 -2.43 -12.05
C ALA A 66 7.71 -1.14 -11.21
N ASP A 67 7.12 -0.05 -11.71
CA ASP A 67 7.12 1.25 -11.01
C ASP A 67 6.37 1.18 -9.68
N PHE A 68 5.15 0.64 -9.69
CA PHE A 68 4.36 0.45 -8.47
C PHE A 68 5.03 -0.54 -7.51
N ILE A 69 5.50 -1.68 -8.02
CA ILE A 69 6.12 -2.71 -7.17
C ILE A 69 7.39 -2.18 -6.52
N SER A 70 8.29 -1.57 -7.29
CA SER A 70 9.53 -0.99 -6.77
C SER A 70 9.22 0.05 -5.70
N ARG A 71 8.25 0.93 -5.96
CA ARG A 71 7.91 1.99 -5.01
C ARG A 71 7.29 1.43 -3.72
N LEU A 72 6.40 0.44 -3.83
CA LEU A 72 5.80 -0.21 -2.67
C LEU A 72 6.86 -0.95 -1.83
N TYR A 73 7.87 -1.58 -2.45
CA TYR A 73 9.02 -2.13 -1.76
C TYR A 73 9.76 -1.07 -0.94
N ASP A 74 10.08 0.08 -1.54
CA ASP A 74 10.77 1.17 -0.84
C ASP A 74 9.98 1.67 0.37
N LEU A 75 8.65 1.81 0.20
CA LEU A 75 7.75 2.26 1.26
C LEU A 75 7.65 1.30 2.45
N THR A 76 8.05 0.03 2.29
CA THR A 76 8.15 -0.89 3.43
C THR A 76 9.23 -0.49 4.43
N SER A 77 10.15 0.41 4.08
CA SER A 77 11.14 0.97 5.03
C SER A 77 10.82 2.41 5.46
N HIS A 78 9.65 2.94 5.13
CA HIS A 78 9.23 4.31 5.46
C HIS A 78 9.17 4.54 6.99
N GLU A 79 9.45 5.75 7.47
CA GLU A 79 9.46 6.10 8.91
C GLU A 79 8.09 5.90 9.59
N ALA A 80 7.02 6.31 8.91
CA ALA A 80 5.65 6.16 9.40
C ALA A 80 5.17 4.69 9.31
N PRO A 81 4.72 4.07 10.42
CA PRO A 81 4.31 2.66 10.43
C PRO A 81 3.05 2.36 9.62
N THR A 82 2.14 3.33 9.48
CA THR A 82 0.92 3.18 8.66
C THR A 82 1.26 3.03 7.18
N VAL A 83 2.25 3.79 6.68
CA VAL A 83 2.79 3.66 5.33
C VAL A 83 3.39 2.26 5.13
N ARG A 84 4.25 1.79 6.04
CA ARG A 84 4.83 0.44 5.94
C ARG A 84 3.76 -0.66 5.91
N PHE A 85 2.76 -0.55 6.77
CA PHE A 85 1.67 -1.50 6.87
C PHE A 85 0.85 -1.56 5.57
N ASN A 86 0.42 -0.41 5.05
CA ASN A 86 -0.39 -0.35 3.83
C ASN A 86 0.43 -0.73 2.59
N ALA A 87 1.70 -0.32 2.52
CA ALA A 87 2.61 -0.71 1.45
C ALA A 87 2.78 -2.24 1.40
N LEU A 88 2.98 -2.90 2.55
CA LEU A 88 3.07 -4.36 2.61
C LEU A 88 1.76 -5.03 2.15
N ASN A 89 0.59 -4.52 2.54
CA ASN A 89 -0.68 -5.09 2.08
C ASN A 89 -0.87 -4.96 0.56
N ALA A 90 -0.56 -3.80 -0.01
CA ALA A 90 -0.63 -3.58 -1.46
C ALA A 90 0.42 -4.39 -2.23
N LEU A 91 1.60 -4.59 -1.65
CA LEU A 91 2.68 -5.35 -2.26
C LEU A 91 2.46 -6.87 -2.19
N PHE A 92 1.69 -7.35 -1.21
CA PHE A 92 1.54 -8.79 -0.90
C PHE A 92 1.26 -9.68 -2.12
N PRO A 93 0.39 -9.32 -3.08
CA PRO A 93 0.14 -10.15 -4.27
C PRO A 93 1.38 -10.38 -5.15
N ALA A 94 2.36 -9.48 -5.11
CA ALA A 94 3.60 -9.54 -5.88
C ALA A 94 4.70 -10.39 -5.20
N LEU A 95 4.52 -10.75 -3.92
CA LEU A 95 5.56 -11.37 -3.11
C LEU A 95 5.71 -12.87 -3.40
N ASP A 96 6.96 -13.31 -3.50
CA ASP A 96 7.36 -14.71 -3.63
C ASP A 96 8.28 -15.09 -2.46
N ILE A 97 7.94 -16.15 -1.72
CA ILE A 97 8.78 -16.62 -0.61
C ILE A 97 10.11 -17.21 -1.08
N GLY A 98 10.24 -17.60 -2.36
CA GLY A 98 11.49 -18.04 -2.97
C GLY A 98 12.47 -16.89 -3.26
N ASP A 99 11.99 -15.65 -3.31
CA ASP A 99 12.80 -14.47 -3.59
C ASP A 99 13.50 -13.94 -2.32
N GLU A 100 14.82 -13.77 -2.40
CA GLU A 100 15.66 -13.34 -1.28
C GLU A 100 15.27 -11.94 -0.77
N ASN A 101 14.88 -11.04 -1.67
CA ASN A 101 14.48 -9.68 -1.29
C ASN A 101 13.19 -9.70 -0.47
N THR A 102 12.21 -10.49 -0.91
CA THR A 102 10.96 -10.73 -0.18
C THR A 102 11.23 -11.32 1.20
N GLN A 103 12.04 -12.39 1.28
CA GLN A 103 12.39 -13.00 2.57
C GLN A 103 13.07 -11.99 3.52
N SER A 104 14.05 -11.24 3.01
CA SER A 104 14.81 -10.24 3.78
C SER A 104 13.90 -9.12 4.29
N MET A 105 13.06 -8.56 3.41
CA MET A 105 12.09 -7.53 3.75
C MET A 105 11.10 -8.03 4.82
N LEU A 106 10.47 -9.19 4.62
CA LEU A 106 9.49 -9.73 5.57
C LEU A 106 10.14 -10.06 6.91
N LYS A 107 11.36 -10.59 6.92
CA LYS A 107 12.12 -10.82 8.17
C LYS A 107 12.35 -9.52 8.92
N LYS A 108 12.78 -8.45 8.24
CA LYS A 108 12.94 -7.11 8.84
C LYS A 108 11.62 -6.61 9.42
N LEU A 109 10.53 -6.66 8.65
CA LEU A 109 9.21 -6.20 9.10
C LEU A 109 8.61 -7.05 10.23
N SER A 110 8.92 -8.34 10.30
CA SER A 110 8.49 -9.21 11.40
C SER A 110 9.08 -8.78 12.77
N LEU A 111 10.14 -7.98 12.76
CA LEU A 111 10.82 -7.40 13.90
C LEU A 111 10.55 -5.89 14.08
N ASP A 112 9.67 -5.31 13.25
CA ASP A 112 9.33 -3.88 13.27
C ASP A 112 8.91 -3.39 14.67
N PRO A 113 9.24 -2.18 15.14
CA PRO A 113 8.78 -1.69 16.44
C PRO A 113 7.25 -1.58 16.56
N ASN A 114 6.54 -1.36 15.45
CA ASN A 114 5.10 -1.27 15.42
C ASN A 114 4.44 -2.67 15.37
N LYS A 115 3.54 -2.92 16.33
CA LYS A 115 2.84 -4.21 16.46
C LYS A 115 2.00 -4.60 15.24
N GLY A 116 1.37 -3.63 14.57
CA GLY A 116 0.55 -3.86 13.39
C GLY A 116 1.39 -4.34 12.20
N VAL A 117 2.50 -3.65 11.95
CA VAL A 117 3.46 -4.02 10.89
C VAL A 117 4.04 -5.41 11.14
N ARG A 118 4.50 -5.73 12.37
CA ARG A 118 5.00 -7.06 12.71
C ARG A 118 4.00 -8.17 12.41
N LYS A 119 2.75 -7.98 12.86
CA LYS A 119 1.69 -8.97 12.65
C LYS A 119 1.35 -9.15 11.18
N CYS A 120 1.30 -8.07 10.41
CA CYS A 120 1.09 -8.12 8.97
C CYS A 120 2.19 -8.94 8.27
N ALA A 121 3.46 -8.67 8.59
CA ALA A 121 4.60 -9.40 8.02
C ALA A 121 4.60 -10.88 8.42
N GLN A 122 4.34 -11.20 9.67
CA GLN A 122 4.23 -12.60 10.14
C GLN A 122 3.10 -13.34 9.40
N ALA A 123 1.93 -12.73 9.28
CA ALA A 123 0.82 -13.30 8.52
C ALA A 123 1.16 -13.47 7.02
N ALA A 124 1.92 -12.54 6.44
CA ALA A 124 2.39 -12.67 5.06
C ALA A 124 3.35 -13.86 4.90
N ILE A 125 4.33 -14.01 5.79
CA ILE A 125 5.26 -15.15 5.81
C ILE A 125 4.49 -16.47 5.91
N GLU A 126 3.56 -16.57 6.86
CA GLU A 126 2.73 -17.78 7.05
C GLU A 126 1.94 -18.09 5.78
N LYS A 127 1.23 -17.11 5.21
CA LYS A 127 0.43 -17.31 3.99
C LYS A 127 1.27 -17.71 2.79
N LEU A 128 2.45 -17.11 2.59
CA LEU A 128 3.32 -17.42 1.46
C LEU A 128 4.00 -18.79 1.61
N SER A 129 4.25 -19.24 2.84
CA SER A 129 4.83 -20.57 3.11
C SER A 129 3.83 -21.72 2.89
N LEU A 130 2.54 -21.41 2.74
CA LEU A 130 1.47 -22.37 2.49
C LEU A 130 1.07 -22.46 1.00
N LYS A 131 1.63 -21.59 0.15
CA LYS A 131 1.46 -21.65 -1.31
C LYS A 131 2.38 -22.70 -1.91
#